data_AF-A0A969C6T6-F1
#
_entry.id   AF-A0A969C6T6-F1
#
_cell.length_a   1.000
_cell.length_b   1.000
_cell.length_c   1.000
_cell.angle_alpha   90.00
_cell.angle_beta   90.00
_cell.angle_gamma   90.00
#
_symmetry.space_group_name_H-M   'P 1'
#
loop_
_entity.id
_entity.type
_entity.pdbx_description
1 polymer ?
#
loop_
_entity_poly.entity_id
_entity_poly.type
_entity_poly.pdbx_seq_one_letter_code
_entity_poly.pdbx_strand_id
1 'polypeptide(L)'
;MMIFRINNWTKLVILSLMLSVFSVSALAQDKPLTANALAGLITELKEVVSRNARNQNDVQSISAKWDKRKDLNGKSKHIVIELLYDDVKAVIKDSGVQYQIYSIFSFTKQIPDEQFAKSVANQTDSSKSVEKLVDLVFVSHPYVNIEEQLEGLPGTKSTQEIEKMKADERKQRFEMFDEALKVNKKLTAKQKTFVKASYERLNKMVDEKIDSTIKMNFPTEQWVQEGLEKIFAERFTAEEINNLTAFFDSDKGRQVLNYVRQTGMEQLITGNGGKLDFTAADLAEYDKFIATALGKKFIAAYIKETEEYEALKEGEVRRNVPNADGFALLESANLNKFFNKFVAENYKK
;
A
#
# COMPACT_ATOMS: atom_id res chain seq x y z
N MET A 1 10.65 -24.55 -0.12
CA MET A 1 9.79 -23.55 -0.79
C MET A 1 8.52 -24.24 -1.26
N MET A 2 7.41 -24.06 -0.54
CA MET A 2 6.14 -24.72 -0.84
C MET A 2 5.49 -24.08 -2.08
N ILE A 3 5.19 -24.91 -3.07
CA ILE A 3 4.43 -24.58 -4.27
C ILE A 3 2.95 -24.70 -3.92
N PHE A 4 2.22 -23.60 -3.84
CA PHE A 4 0.75 -23.63 -3.83
C PHE A 4 0.21 -23.48 -5.25
N ARG A 5 -0.15 -24.61 -5.86
CA ARG A 5 -1.19 -24.67 -6.90
C ARG A 5 -2.54 -24.70 -6.20
N ILE A 6 -3.51 -23.87 -6.60
CA ILE A 6 -4.96 -24.19 -6.58
C ILE A 6 -5.74 -23.27 -7.56
N ASN A 7 -6.27 -23.93 -8.57
CA ASN A 7 -7.56 -23.86 -9.29
C ASN A 7 -8.17 -22.59 -9.92
N ASN A 8 -8.66 -22.87 -11.14
CA ASN A 8 -9.02 -21.99 -12.24
C ASN A 8 -10.55 -21.82 -12.39
N TRP A 9 -11.32 -21.69 -11.30
CA TRP A 9 -12.79 -21.72 -11.33
C TRP A 9 -13.50 -20.39 -11.00
N THR A 10 -12.78 -19.37 -10.51
CA THR A 10 -13.36 -18.05 -10.16
C THR A 10 -13.54 -17.10 -11.35
N LYS A 11 -13.04 -17.44 -12.55
CA LYS A 11 -13.12 -16.58 -13.75
C LYS A 11 -14.47 -16.59 -14.48
N LEU A 12 -15.46 -17.37 -14.02
CA LEU A 12 -16.75 -17.52 -14.73
C LEU A 12 -17.96 -16.89 -14.02
N VAL A 13 -17.82 -16.33 -12.81
CA VAL A 13 -18.95 -15.71 -12.09
C VAL A 13 -18.94 -14.19 -12.17
N ILE A 14 -17.78 -13.55 -12.40
CA ILE A 14 -17.65 -12.08 -12.43
C ILE A 14 -18.14 -11.47 -13.75
N LEU A 15 -18.31 -12.26 -14.81
CA LEU A 15 -18.79 -11.77 -16.11
C LEU A 15 -20.33 -11.66 -16.21
N SER A 16 -21.07 -12.19 -15.24
CA SER A 16 -22.54 -12.26 -15.28
C SER A 16 -23.26 -11.14 -14.50
N LEU A 17 -22.53 -10.28 -13.77
CA LEU A 17 -23.13 -9.17 -12.98
C LEU A 17 -22.94 -7.77 -13.60
N MET A 18 -22.31 -7.68 -14.77
CA MET A 18 -22.02 -6.41 -15.46
C MET A 18 -23.06 -6.03 -16.54
N LEU A 19 -24.18 -6.77 -16.68
CA LEU A 19 -25.15 -6.56 -17.77
C LEU A 19 -26.61 -6.33 -17.34
N SER A 20 -26.87 -6.03 -16.07
CA SER A 20 -28.25 -5.84 -15.57
C SER A 20 -28.51 -4.51 -14.85
N VAL A 21 -27.93 -3.41 -15.34
CA VAL A 21 -28.41 -2.05 -15.02
C VAL A 21 -28.40 -1.14 -16.26
N PHE A 22 -29.00 -1.60 -17.35
CA PHE A 22 -29.58 -0.67 -18.33
C PHE A 22 -31.01 -0.36 -17.89
N SER A 23 -31.12 0.59 -16.96
CA SER A 23 -32.39 1.25 -16.66
C SER A 23 -32.28 2.69 -17.13
N VAL A 24 -32.93 2.94 -18.27
CA VAL A 24 -33.39 4.23 -18.81
C VAL A 24 -32.71 5.46 -18.18
N SER A 25 -31.75 6.03 -18.90
CA SER A 25 -31.22 7.37 -18.65
C SER A 25 -32.37 8.38 -18.66
N ALA A 26 -32.90 8.70 -17.49
CA ALA A 26 -33.47 10.01 -17.28
C ALA A 26 -32.32 10.99 -17.57
N LEU A 27 -32.47 11.78 -18.63
CA LEU A 27 -31.57 12.89 -18.94
C LEU A 27 -31.33 13.66 -17.64
N ALA A 28 -30.11 13.58 -17.12
CA ALA A 28 -29.70 14.34 -15.95
C ALA A 28 -30.01 15.81 -16.26
N GLN A 29 -31.06 16.35 -15.64
CA GLN A 29 -31.34 17.77 -15.75
C GLN A 29 -30.08 18.49 -15.32
N ASP A 30 -29.61 19.42 -16.16
CA ASP A 30 -28.40 20.23 -15.98
C ASP A 30 -28.64 21.26 -14.86
N LYS A 31 -29.03 20.76 -13.68
CA LYS A 31 -29.36 21.56 -12.51
C LYS A 31 -28.06 22.05 -11.86
N PRO A 32 -28.05 23.28 -11.32
CA PRO A 32 -26.96 23.75 -10.49
C PRO A 32 -26.68 22.80 -9.32
N LEU A 33 -25.41 22.56 -9.01
CA LEU A 33 -25.04 21.83 -7.81
C LEU A 33 -25.42 22.62 -6.55
N THR A 34 -25.88 21.91 -5.52
CA THR A 34 -26.01 22.48 -4.17
C THR A 34 -24.62 22.75 -3.60
N ALA A 35 -24.49 23.68 -2.65
CA ALA A 35 -23.20 24.00 -2.03
C ALA A 35 -22.49 22.77 -1.43
N ASN A 36 -23.26 21.88 -0.77
CA ASN A 36 -22.72 20.65 -0.18
C ASN A 36 -22.31 19.64 -1.27
N ALA A 37 -23.11 19.46 -2.32
CA ALA A 37 -22.74 18.58 -3.43
C ALA A 37 -21.50 19.10 -4.19
N LEU A 38 -21.38 20.43 -4.34
CA LEU A 38 -20.22 21.07 -4.96
C LEU A 38 -18.95 20.86 -4.13
N ALA A 39 -18.98 21.13 -2.82
CA ALA A 39 -17.83 20.92 -1.95
C ALA A 39 -17.43 19.44 -1.86
N GLY A 40 -18.40 18.53 -1.83
CA GLY A 40 -18.13 17.09 -1.81
C GLY A 40 -17.50 16.59 -3.11
N LEU A 41 -18.00 17.09 -4.25
CA LEU A 41 -17.44 16.82 -5.56
C LEU A 41 -16.00 17.33 -5.67
N ILE A 42 -15.72 18.56 -5.23
CA ILE A 42 -14.35 19.10 -5.26
C ILE A 42 -13.40 18.25 -4.42
N THR A 43 -13.84 17.77 -3.26
CA THR A 43 -13.04 16.90 -2.36
C THR A 43 -12.69 15.58 -3.04
N GLU A 44 -13.69 14.88 -3.59
CA GLU A 44 -13.48 13.62 -4.33
C GLU A 44 -12.50 13.80 -5.50
N LEU A 45 -12.68 14.87 -6.27
CA LEU A 45 -11.82 15.14 -7.43
C LEU A 45 -10.38 15.49 -7.01
N LYS A 46 -10.17 16.12 -5.85
CA LYS A 46 -8.81 16.37 -5.32
C LYS A 46 -8.11 15.06 -4.98
N GLU A 47 -8.81 14.11 -4.37
CA GLU A 47 -8.27 12.78 -4.10
C GLU A 47 -7.92 12.03 -5.38
N VAL A 48 -8.76 12.14 -6.43
CA VAL A 48 -8.46 11.58 -7.75
C VAL A 48 -7.18 12.19 -8.31
N VAL A 49 -6.99 13.51 -8.23
CA VAL A 49 -5.76 14.16 -8.68
C VAL A 49 -4.56 13.70 -7.84
N SER A 50 -4.69 13.65 -6.52
CA SER A 50 -3.62 13.22 -5.61
C SER A 50 -3.17 11.78 -5.86
N ARG A 51 -4.09 10.87 -6.19
CA ARG A 51 -3.78 9.45 -6.44
C ARG A 51 -3.10 9.21 -7.80
N ASN A 52 -3.35 10.07 -8.78
CA ASN A 52 -2.90 9.85 -10.16
C ASN A 52 -1.72 10.75 -10.57
N ALA A 53 -1.54 11.91 -9.94
CA ALA A 53 -0.42 12.79 -10.22
C ALA A 53 0.86 12.30 -9.52
N ARG A 54 1.98 12.27 -10.24
CA ARG A 54 3.28 11.83 -9.71
C ARG A 54 4.02 12.89 -8.89
N ASN A 55 3.64 14.16 -9.03
CA ASN A 55 4.32 15.29 -8.43
C ASN A 55 3.42 15.98 -7.41
N GLN A 56 3.82 15.93 -6.14
CA GLN A 56 3.04 16.48 -5.04
C GLN A 56 2.88 18.01 -5.10
N ASN A 57 3.83 18.72 -5.72
CA ASN A 57 3.72 20.16 -5.91
C ASN A 57 2.60 20.51 -6.92
N ASP A 58 2.40 19.67 -7.93
CA ASP A 58 1.31 19.85 -8.91
C ASP A 58 -0.06 19.60 -8.24
N VAL A 59 -0.15 18.59 -7.38
CA VAL A 59 -1.35 18.29 -6.57
C VAL A 59 -1.71 19.46 -5.66
N GLN A 60 -0.74 20.01 -4.93
CA GLN A 60 -0.94 21.15 -4.04
C GLN A 60 -1.35 22.40 -4.82
N SER A 61 -0.71 22.67 -5.96
CA SER A 61 -1.02 23.81 -6.83
C SER A 61 -2.45 23.76 -7.37
N ILE A 62 -2.89 22.59 -7.87
CA ILE A 62 -4.25 22.36 -8.35
C ILE A 62 -5.25 22.52 -7.20
N SER A 63 -4.98 21.88 -6.07
CA SER A 63 -5.88 21.91 -4.90
C SER A 63 -6.09 23.35 -4.40
N ALA A 64 -5.00 24.11 -4.23
CA ALA A 64 -5.06 25.51 -3.81
C ALA A 64 -5.75 26.42 -4.84
N LYS A 65 -5.66 26.10 -6.13
CA LYS A 65 -6.36 26.83 -7.18
C LYS A 65 -7.87 26.60 -7.08
N TRP A 66 -8.30 25.36 -6.88
CA TRP A 66 -9.70 25.00 -6.74
C TRP A 66 -10.35 25.60 -5.49
N ASP A 67 -9.63 25.64 -4.35
CA ASP A 67 -10.13 26.27 -3.12
C ASP A 67 -10.45 27.77 -3.28
N LYS A 68 -9.80 28.42 -4.25
CA LYS A 68 -10.02 29.84 -4.56
C LYS A 68 -11.11 30.08 -5.61
N ARG A 69 -11.62 29.03 -6.26
CA ARG A 69 -12.63 29.15 -7.33
C ARG A 69 -14.02 29.43 -6.77
N LYS A 70 -14.35 30.71 -6.66
CA LYS A 70 -15.70 31.18 -6.31
C LYS A 70 -16.69 31.13 -7.49
N ASP A 71 -16.16 31.03 -8.70
CA ASP A 71 -16.92 31.00 -9.95
C ASP A 71 -17.69 29.68 -10.16
N LEU A 72 -17.43 28.64 -9.37
CA LEU A 72 -18.11 27.35 -9.48
C LEU A 72 -19.54 27.35 -8.92
N ASN A 73 -19.87 28.32 -8.06
CA ASN A 73 -21.17 28.41 -7.43
C ASN A 73 -22.29 28.62 -8.46
N GLY A 74 -23.36 27.84 -8.35
CA GLY A 74 -24.51 27.90 -9.25
C GLY A 74 -24.28 27.25 -10.62
N LYS A 75 -23.12 26.62 -10.86
CA LYS A 75 -22.86 25.84 -12.08
C LYS A 75 -23.35 24.41 -11.93
N SER A 76 -23.67 23.78 -13.05
CA SER A 76 -24.00 22.36 -13.09
C SER A 76 -22.75 21.50 -12.91
N LYS A 77 -22.94 20.25 -12.51
CA LYS A 77 -21.85 19.28 -12.29
C LYS A 77 -20.95 19.11 -13.52
N HIS A 78 -21.55 19.08 -14.71
CA HIS A 78 -20.82 18.93 -15.95
C HIS A 78 -19.82 20.09 -16.16
N ILE A 79 -20.30 21.33 -16.02
CA ILE A 79 -19.49 22.54 -16.18
C ILE A 79 -18.41 22.62 -15.10
N VAL A 80 -18.74 22.28 -13.85
CA VAL A 80 -17.75 22.26 -12.76
C VAL A 80 -16.62 21.29 -13.06
N ILE A 81 -16.93 20.05 -13.45
CA ILE A 81 -15.91 19.04 -13.76
C ILE A 81 -15.00 19.49 -14.90
N GLU A 82 -15.55 20.15 -15.93
CA GLU A 82 -14.76 20.66 -17.05
C GLU A 82 -13.80 21.77 -16.65
N LEU A 83 -14.29 22.76 -15.88
CA LEU A 83 -13.47 23.87 -15.38
C LEU A 83 -12.35 23.38 -14.46
N LEU A 84 -12.64 22.39 -13.60
CA LEU A 84 -11.63 21.79 -12.74
C LEU A 84 -10.61 20.99 -13.54
N TYR A 85 -11.03 20.25 -14.57
CA TYR A 85 -10.12 19.51 -15.44
C TYR A 85 -9.23 20.43 -16.30
N ASP A 86 -9.72 21.60 -16.70
CA ASP A 86 -8.91 22.61 -17.38
C ASP A 86 -7.72 23.06 -16.51
N ASP A 87 -7.92 23.18 -15.20
CA ASP A 87 -6.84 23.47 -14.26
C ASP A 87 -5.83 22.32 -14.16
N VAL A 88 -6.30 21.06 -14.21
CA VAL A 88 -5.41 19.89 -14.26
C VAL A 88 -4.52 19.95 -15.51
N LYS A 89 -5.09 20.20 -16.70
CA LYS A 89 -4.32 20.35 -17.96
C LYS A 89 -3.34 21.52 -17.92
N ALA A 90 -3.69 22.59 -17.21
CA ALA A 90 -2.85 23.77 -17.08
C ALA A 90 -1.59 23.47 -16.25
N VAL A 91 -1.66 22.57 -15.27
CA VAL A 91 -0.55 22.24 -14.36
C VAL A 91 0.17 20.95 -14.78
N ILE A 92 -0.53 19.83 -14.89
CA ILE A 92 0.04 18.53 -15.25
C ILE A 92 0.25 18.49 -16.77
N LYS A 93 1.47 18.22 -17.24
CA LYS A 93 1.80 18.16 -18.69
C LYS A 93 1.92 16.75 -19.26
N ASP A 94 1.97 15.74 -18.39
CA ASP A 94 1.96 14.35 -18.82
C ASP A 94 0.57 13.96 -19.36
N SER A 95 0.50 13.64 -20.65
CA SER A 95 -0.76 13.32 -21.33
C SER A 95 -1.38 12.00 -20.87
N GLY A 96 -0.58 11.04 -20.40
CA GLY A 96 -1.07 9.79 -19.84
C GLY A 96 -1.77 9.99 -18.50
N VAL A 97 -1.16 10.80 -17.62
CA VAL A 97 -1.76 11.19 -16.33
C VAL A 97 -3.02 12.03 -16.54
N GLN A 98 -3.00 12.98 -17.47
CA GLN A 98 -4.19 13.76 -17.85
C GLN A 98 -5.35 12.84 -18.27
N TYR A 99 -5.06 11.83 -19.12
CA TYR A 99 -6.09 10.89 -19.60
C TYR A 99 -6.70 10.06 -18.47
N GLN A 100 -5.87 9.57 -17.53
CA GLN A 100 -6.34 8.81 -16.37
C GLN A 100 -7.22 9.66 -15.44
N ILE A 101 -6.83 10.90 -15.19
CA ILE A 101 -7.65 11.84 -14.39
C ILE A 101 -8.96 12.14 -15.12
N TYR A 102 -8.92 12.40 -16.43
CA TYR A 102 -10.10 12.69 -17.24
C TYR A 102 -11.11 11.54 -17.25
N SER A 103 -10.64 10.29 -17.39
CA SER A 103 -11.53 9.14 -17.47
C SER A 103 -12.33 8.98 -16.17
N ILE A 104 -11.69 9.18 -15.01
CA ILE A 104 -12.34 9.16 -13.70
C ILE A 104 -13.30 10.35 -13.56
N PHE A 105 -12.88 11.56 -13.93
CA PHE A 105 -13.74 12.75 -13.90
C PHE A 105 -14.99 12.58 -14.78
N SER A 106 -14.84 11.93 -15.93
CA SER A 106 -15.93 11.65 -16.87
C SER A 106 -16.95 10.67 -16.29
N PHE A 107 -16.50 9.72 -15.47
CA PHE A 107 -17.37 8.82 -14.72
C PHE A 107 -18.10 9.56 -13.59
N THR A 108 -17.42 10.48 -12.89
CA THR A 108 -18.04 11.31 -11.85
C THR A 108 -19.22 12.16 -12.37
N LYS A 109 -19.25 12.49 -13.68
CA LYS A 109 -20.39 13.16 -14.33
C LYS A 109 -21.70 12.34 -14.22
N GLN A 110 -21.60 11.01 -14.07
CA GLN A 110 -22.74 10.10 -14.04
C GLN A 110 -23.24 9.77 -12.63
N ILE A 111 -22.47 10.12 -11.59
CA ILE A 111 -22.80 9.82 -10.19
C ILE A 111 -23.87 10.81 -9.67
N PRO A 112 -24.94 10.38 -8.98
CA PRO A 112 -25.97 11.28 -8.43
C PRO A 112 -25.41 12.32 -7.44
N ASP A 113 -25.92 13.55 -7.49
CA ASP A 113 -25.41 14.68 -6.67
C ASP A 113 -25.55 14.43 -5.17
N GLU A 114 -26.56 13.65 -4.78
CA GLU A 114 -26.87 13.27 -3.40
C GLU A 114 -25.74 12.45 -2.76
N GLN A 115 -24.89 11.80 -3.55
CA GLN A 115 -23.71 11.10 -3.04
C GLN A 115 -22.63 12.07 -2.57
N PHE A 116 -22.44 13.20 -3.26
CA PHE A 116 -21.46 14.22 -2.88
C PHE A 116 -21.96 15.10 -1.74
N ALA A 117 -23.28 15.31 -1.62
CA ALA A 117 -23.84 16.08 -0.52
C ALA A 117 -23.65 15.42 0.86
N LYS A 118 -23.45 14.09 0.91
CA LYS A 118 -23.20 13.33 2.15
C LYS A 118 -21.75 13.42 2.65
N SER A 119 -20.78 13.73 1.80
CA SER A 119 -19.36 13.76 2.20
C SER A 119 -19.02 14.99 3.05
N VAL A 120 -19.64 16.14 2.79
CA VAL A 120 -19.26 17.42 3.44
C VAL A 120 -19.78 17.58 4.86
N ALA A 121 -20.93 16.99 5.22
CA ALA A 121 -21.53 17.16 6.55
C ALA A 121 -20.75 16.46 7.68
N ASN A 122 -19.86 15.51 7.36
CA ASN A 122 -19.11 14.72 8.34
C ASN A 122 -17.57 14.83 8.19
N GLN A 123 -16.99 15.43 7.14
CA GLN A 123 -15.57 15.21 6.83
C GLN A 123 -14.55 16.06 7.62
N THR A 124 -14.86 17.28 8.08
CA THR A 124 -13.79 18.17 8.59
C THR A 124 -13.35 17.89 10.04
N ASP A 125 -14.26 17.43 10.90
CA ASP A 125 -13.94 16.95 12.27
C ASP A 125 -13.70 15.44 12.31
N SER A 126 -14.34 14.65 11.44
CA SER A 126 -14.13 13.21 11.37
C SER A 126 -12.73 12.86 10.87
N SER A 127 -12.20 13.57 9.85
CA SER A 127 -10.86 13.29 9.31
C SER A 127 -9.76 13.44 10.38
N LYS A 128 -9.79 14.49 11.20
CA LYS A 128 -8.84 14.67 12.31
C LYS A 128 -9.02 13.64 13.42
N SER A 129 -10.27 13.25 13.69
CA SER A 129 -10.57 12.25 14.72
C SER A 129 -10.13 10.85 14.29
N VAL A 130 -10.28 10.53 12.99
CA VAL A 130 -9.77 9.31 12.37
C VAL A 130 -8.25 9.31 12.38
N GLU A 131 -7.59 10.37 11.94
CA GLU A 131 -6.13 10.52 11.97
C GLU A 131 -5.58 10.27 13.39
N LYS A 132 -6.19 10.90 14.41
CA LYS A 132 -5.81 10.67 15.81
C LYS A 132 -5.98 9.21 16.25
N LEU A 133 -7.07 8.55 15.85
CA LEU A 133 -7.27 7.14 16.17
C LEU A 133 -6.22 6.27 15.47
N VAL A 134 -5.94 6.54 14.19
CA VAL A 134 -4.91 5.84 13.41
C VAL A 134 -3.55 5.99 14.07
N ASP A 135 -3.13 7.20 14.44
CA ASP A 135 -1.86 7.45 15.12
C ASP A 135 -1.69 6.60 16.40
N LEU A 136 -2.76 6.45 17.19
CA LEU A 136 -2.74 5.66 18.42
C LEU A 136 -2.55 4.16 18.16
N VAL A 137 -3.19 3.63 17.10
CA VAL A 137 -3.25 2.18 16.87
C VAL A 137 -2.22 1.69 15.85
N PHE A 138 -1.73 2.57 14.97
CA PHE A 138 -0.87 2.22 13.83
C PHE A 138 0.46 1.62 14.29
N VAL A 139 1.12 2.25 15.27
CA VAL A 139 2.40 1.78 15.81
C VAL A 139 2.34 0.40 16.47
N SER A 140 1.13 -0.06 16.80
CA SER A 140 0.87 -1.38 17.40
C SER A 140 0.34 -2.40 16.39
N HIS A 141 0.19 -2.04 15.12
CA HIS A 141 -0.31 -2.96 14.11
C HIS A 141 0.71 -4.08 13.88
N PRO A 142 0.27 -5.35 13.69
CA PRO A 142 1.19 -6.48 13.50
C PRO A 142 2.19 -6.30 12.34
N TYR A 143 1.81 -5.54 11.31
CA TYR A 143 2.64 -5.32 10.12
C TYR A 143 3.41 -3.99 10.07
N VAL A 144 3.49 -3.26 11.19
CA VAL A 144 4.23 -1.99 11.28
C VAL A 144 5.50 -2.18 12.08
N ASN A 145 6.62 -1.65 11.57
CA ASN A 145 7.98 -1.82 12.10
C ASN A 145 8.39 -3.30 12.22
N ILE A 146 8.01 -4.15 11.26
CA ILE A 146 8.31 -5.59 11.31
C ILE A 146 9.82 -5.84 11.38
N GLU A 147 10.63 -5.08 10.64
CA GLU A 147 12.09 -5.22 10.65
C GLU A 147 12.66 -5.02 12.08
N GLU A 148 12.29 -3.93 12.75
CA GLU A 148 12.70 -3.63 14.13
C GLU A 148 12.18 -4.68 15.13
N GLN A 149 10.93 -5.13 14.95
CA GLN A 149 10.36 -6.17 15.78
C GLN A 149 11.16 -7.47 15.66
N LEU A 150 11.48 -7.90 14.43
CA LEU A 150 12.26 -9.11 14.17
C LEU A 150 13.68 -9.04 14.75
N GLU A 151 14.31 -7.86 14.77
CA GLU A 151 15.61 -7.63 15.42
C GLU A 151 15.54 -7.77 16.94
N GLY A 152 14.39 -7.43 17.54
CA GLY A 152 14.15 -7.51 18.99
C GLY A 152 13.65 -8.86 19.49
N LEU A 153 13.30 -9.81 18.62
CA LEU A 153 12.73 -11.10 19.06
C LEU A 153 13.78 -11.95 19.81
N PRO A 154 13.45 -12.42 21.04
CA PRO A 154 14.26 -13.44 21.68
C PRO A 154 14.16 -14.73 20.86
N GLY A 155 15.27 -15.47 20.74
CA GLY A 155 15.33 -16.58 19.79
C GLY A 155 15.98 -16.12 18.50
N THR A 156 17.31 -16.08 18.53
CA THR A 156 18.02 -16.52 17.34
C THR A 156 17.95 -18.05 17.42
N LYS A 157 17.58 -18.74 16.34
CA LYS A 157 18.26 -20.01 16.02
C LYS A 157 19.73 -19.79 16.39
N SER A 158 20.41 -20.71 17.11
CA SER A 158 21.75 -20.42 17.64
C SER A 158 22.57 -19.68 16.59
N THR A 159 23.33 -18.63 16.92
CA THR A 159 23.98 -17.76 15.93
C THR A 159 24.61 -18.55 14.76
N GLN A 160 25.13 -19.74 15.06
CA GLN A 160 25.62 -20.76 14.11
C GLN A 160 24.61 -21.25 13.06
N GLU A 161 23.34 -21.51 13.39
CA GLU A 161 22.30 -21.93 12.46
C GLU A 161 21.88 -20.79 11.51
N ILE A 162 21.80 -19.55 12.00
CA ILE A 162 21.54 -18.38 11.15
C ILE A 162 22.72 -18.14 10.22
N GLU A 163 23.95 -18.20 10.75
CA GLU A 163 25.16 -18.09 9.95
C GLU A 163 25.25 -19.19 8.90
N LYS A 164 24.86 -20.42 9.25
CA LYS A 164 24.80 -21.54 8.30
C LYS A 164 23.76 -21.30 7.21
N MET A 165 22.55 -20.85 7.54
CA MET A 165 21.53 -20.53 6.54
C MET A 165 22.01 -19.41 5.59
N LYS A 166 22.58 -18.33 6.14
CA LYS A 166 23.18 -17.26 5.33
C LYS A 166 24.36 -17.73 4.48
N ALA A 167 25.14 -18.70 4.97
CA ALA A 167 26.22 -19.31 4.19
C ALA A 167 25.69 -20.18 3.05
N ASP A 168 24.65 -20.97 3.30
CA ASP A 168 24.00 -21.81 2.30
C ASP A 168 23.32 -20.97 1.20
N GLU A 169 22.63 -19.89 1.57
CA GLU A 169 22.05 -18.92 0.62
C GLU A 169 23.11 -18.23 -0.23
N ARG A 170 24.20 -17.76 0.39
CA ARG A 170 25.35 -17.19 -0.33
C ARG A 170 25.95 -18.18 -1.31
N LYS A 171 26.12 -19.43 -0.89
CA LYS A 171 26.65 -20.50 -1.75
C LYS A 171 25.75 -20.74 -2.96
N GLN A 172 24.44 -20.90 -2.76
CA GLN A 172 23.48 -21.06 -3.85
C GLN A 172 23.56 -19.90 -4.84
N ARG A 173 23.71 -18.67 -4.33
CA ARG A 173 23.80 -17.50 -5.18
C ARG A 173 25.10 -17.42 -5.98
N PHE A 174 26.22 -17.86 -5.42
CA PHE A 174 27.48 -17.96 -6.16
C PHE A 174 27.38 -19.01 -7.27
N GLU A 175 26.69 -20.12 -7.03
CA GLU A 175 26.38 -21.11 -8.08
C GLU A 175 25.54 -20.48 -9.21
N MET A 176 24.53 -19.67 -8.88
CA MET A 176 23.75 -18.92 -9.87
C MET A 176 24.60 -17.92 -10.67
N PHE A 177 25.51 -17.20 -10.00
CA PHE A 177 26.44 -16.28 -10.66
C PHE A 177 27.38 -17.01 -11.60
N ASP A 178 27.87 -18.18 -11.20
CA ASP A 178 28.71 -19.02 -12.04
C ASP A 178 27.98 -19.47 -13.31
N GLU A 179 26.75 -19.96 -13.19
CA GLU A 179 25.93 -20.37 -14.33
C GLU A 179 25.64 -19.21 -15.29
N ALA A 180 25.26 -18.04 -14.76
CA ALA A 180 25.05 -16.84 -15.56
C ALA A 180 26.33 -16.42 -16.30
N LEU A 181 27.48 -16.45 -15.62
CA LEU A 181 28.77 -16.03 -16.18
C LEU A 181 29.31 -17.00 -17.24
N LYS A 182 29.03 -18.31 -17.12
CA LYS A 182 29.37 -19.32 -18.13
C LYS A 182 28.76 -18.96 -19.49
N VAL A 183 27.47 -18.62 -19.51
CA VAL A 183 26.74 -18.28 -20.75
C VAL A 183 26.96 -16.84 -21.21
N ASN A 184 27.66 -16.00 -20.43
CA ASN A 184 28.00 -14.63 -20.81
C ASN A 184 29.02 -14.61 -21.97
N LYS A 185 28.61 -14.14 -23.15
CA LYS A 185 29.47 -14.04 -24.34
C LYS A 185 30.16 -12.69 -24.51
N LYS A 186 29.83 -11.68 -23.69
CA LYS A 186 30.34 -10.30 -23.82
C LYS A 186 31.62 -10.06 -23.03
N LEU A 187 31.86 -10.85 -21.99
CA LEU A 187 33.05 -10.73 -21.14
C LEU A 187 34.18 -11.65 -21.61
N THR A 188 35.40 -11.11 -21.64
CA THR A 188 36.63 -11.88 -21.84
C THR A 188 36.95 -12.77 -20.63
N ALA A 189 37.85 -13.76 -20.79
CA ALA A 189 38.26 -14.64 -19.70
C ALA A 189 38.82 -13.89 -18.48
N LYS A 190 39.63 -12.84 -18.69
CA LYS A 190 40.16 -11.99 -17.61
C LYS A 190 39.04 -11.25 -16.87
N GLN A 191 38.08 -10.68 -17.61
CA GLN A 191 36.93 -10.00 -17.01
C GLN A 191 36.03 -10.97 -16.24
N LYS A 192 35.80 -12.19 -16.74
CA LYS A 192 35.07 -13.23 -16.00
C LYS A 192 35.78 -13.60 -14.69
N THR A 193 37.11 -13.70 -14.72
CA THR A 193 37.92 -13.94 -13.52
C THR A 193 37.78 -12.80 -12.50
N PHE A 194 37.82 -11.55 -12.97
CA PHE A 194 37.56 -10.37 -12.13
C PHE A 194 36.15 -10.37 -11.50
N VAL A 195 35.12 -10.74 -12.28
CA VAL A 195 33.75 -10.88 -11.77
C VAL A 195 33.66 -11.94 -10.68
N LYS A 196 34.27 -13.12 -10.87
CA LYS A 196 34.33 -14.19 -9.85
C LYS A 196 34.99 -13.73 -8.56
N ALA A 197 36.12 -13.03 -8.68
CA ALA A 197 36.80 -12.45 -7.52
C ALA A 197 35.98 -11.39 -6.79
N SER A 198 34.88 -10.91 -7.39
CA SER A 198 34.01 -9.86 -6.85
C SER A 198 32.64 -10.39 -6.38
N TYR A 199 32.44 -11.71 -6.26
CA TYR A 199 31.13 -12.30 -5.94
C TYR A 199 30.52 -11.80 -4.63
N GLU A 200 31.28 -11.62 -3.56
CA GLU A 200 30.78 -11.05 -2.31
C GLU A 200 30.21 -9.64 -2.52
N ARG A 201 30.95 -8.78 -3.23
CA ARG A 201 30.51 -7.42 -3.55
C ARG A 201 29.28 -7.41 -4.44
N LEU A 202 29.26 -8.27 -5.47
CA LEU A 202 28.13 -8.41 -6.37
C LEU A 202 26.88 -8.93 -5.65
N ASN A 203 27.05 -9.88 -4.73
CA ASN A 203 25.96 -10.38 -3.91
C ASN A 203 25.32 -9.23 -3.12
N LYS A 204 26.14 -8.45 -2.41
CA LYS A 204 25.66 -7.30 -1.65
C LYS A 204 24.92 -6.29 -2.54
N MET A 205 25.47 -5.97 -3.71
CA MET A 205 24.82 -5.03 -4.64
C MET A 205 23.50 -5.58 -5.20
N VAL A 206 23.37 -6.90 -5.36
CA VAL A 206 22.13 -7.56 -5.78
C VAL A 206 21.10 -7.51 -4.65
N ASP A 207 21.49 -7.83 -3.42
CA ASP A 207 20.64 -7.71 -2.22
C ASP A 207 20.11 -6.28 -2.07
N GLU A 208 21.01 -5.29 -2.05
CA GLU A 208 20.66 -3.86 -1.97
C GLU A 208 19.67 -3.45 -3.07
N LYS A 209 19.81 -4.01 -4.28
CA LYS A 209 18.93 -3.71 -5.40
C LYS A 209 17.55 -4.35 -5.27
N ILE A 210 17.49 -5.60 -4.80
CA ILE A 210 16.25 -6.33 -4.52
C ILE A 210 15.50 -5.62 -3.40
N ASP A 211 16.15 -5.36 -2.26
CA ASP A 211 15.56 -4.68 -1.11
C ASP A 211 15.03 -3.29 -1.48
N SER A 212 15.81 -2.50 -2.22
CA SER A 212 15.37 -1.19 -2.71
C SER A 212 14.15 -1.29 -3.61
N THR A 213 14.07 -2.33 -4.43
CA THR A 213 12.95 -2.55 -5.35
C THR A 213 11.70 -3.00 -4.59
N ILE A 214 11.85 -3.87 -3.58
CA ILE A 214 10.77 -4.27 -2.68
C ILE A 214 10.24 -3.04 -1.91
N LYS A 215 11.11 -2.28 -1.23
CA LYS A 215 10.69 -1.09 -0.45
C LYS A 215 10.02 -0.02 -1.31
N MET A 216 10.46 0.15 -2.56
CA MET A 216 9.86 1.10 -3.49
C MET A 216 8.49 0.65 -4.00
N ASN A 217 8.33 -0.63 -4.31
CA ASN A 217 7.11 -1.14 -4.94
C ASN A 217 6.06 -1.60 -3.92
N PHE A 218 6.47 -1.98 -2.71
CA PHE A 218 5.61 -2.47 -1.64
C PHE A 218 5.84 -1.65 -0.37
N PRO A 219 5.41 -0.37 -0.33
CA PRO A 219 5.43 0.43 0.89
C PRO A 219 4.30 -0.03 1.83
N THR A 220 4.43 -1.25 2.37
CA THR A 220 3.39 -1.95 3.14
C THR A 220 2.88 -1.13 4.31
N GLU A 221 3.76 -0.49 5.08
CA GLU A 221 3.36 0.37 6.21
C GLU A 221 2.51 1.56 5.77
N GLN A 222 2.84 2.18 4.63
CA GLN A 222 2.03 3.24 4.06
C GLN A 222 0.66 2.72 3.65
N TRP A 223 0.58 1.52 3.06
CA TRP A 223 -0.70 0.91 2.71
C TRP A 223 -1.54 0.53 3.92
N VAL A 224 -0.91 0.09 5.01
CA VAL A 224 -1.58 -0.16 6.29
C VAL A 224 -2.16 1.14 6.84
N GLN A 225 -1.38 2.22 6.86
CA GLN A 225 -1.85 3.53 7.33
C GLN A 225 -3.02 4.05 6.48
N GLU A 226 -2.87 4.07 5.15
CA GLU A 226 -3.92 4.48 4.22
C GLU A 226 -5.18 3.61 4.36
N GLY A 227 -4.99 2.29 4.55
CA GLY A 227 -6.07 1.32 4.75
C GLY A 227 -6.85 1.63 6.01
N LEU A 228 -6.16 1.83 7.14
CA LEU A 228 -6.77 2.18 8.41
C LEU A 228 -7.55 3.50 8.32
N GLU A 229 -6.96 4.56 7.75
CA GLU A 229 -7.63 5.86 7.57
C GLU A 229 -8.93 5.71 6.78
N LYS A 230 -8.87 5.01 5.64
CA LYS A 230 -10.03 4.81 4.77
C LYS A 230 -11.10 3.96 5.44
N ILE A 231 -10.72 2.80 5.97
CA ILE A 231 -11.65 1.85 6.58
C ILE A 231 -12.29 2.49 7.81
N PHE A 232 -11.54 3.21 8.64
CA PHE A 232 -12.10 3.85 9.82
C PHE A 232 -13.10 4.96 9.46
N ALA A 233 -12.78 5.78 8.46
CA ALA A 233 -13.68 6.81 7.95
C ALA A 233 -14.98 6.22 7.36
N GLU A 234 -14.91 5.06 6.72
CA GLU A 234 -16.07 4.40 6.09
C GLU A 234 -16.93 3.61 7.09
N ARG A 235 -16.29 2.98 8.09
CA ARG A 235 -16.96 2.01 8.97
C ARG A 235 -17.52 2.62 10.23
N PHE A 236 -16.93 3.67 10.79
CA PHE A 236 -17.27 4.14 12.14
C PHE A 236 -17.93 5.51 12.11
N THR A 237 -18.87 5.72 13.04
CA THR A 237 -19.43 7.04 13.30
C THR A 237 -18.43 7.90 14.09
N ALA A 238 -18.61 9.22 14.08
CA ALA A 238 -17.76 10.12 14.88
C ALA A 238 -17.78 9.77 16.39
N GLU A 239 -18.93 9.35 16.92
CA GLU A 239 -19.04 8.91 18.31
C GLU A 239 -18.24 7.62 18.57
N GLU A 240 -18.31 6.65 17.66
CA GLU A 240 -17.52 5.42 17.76
C GLU A 240 -16.02 5.71 17.69
N ILE A 241 -15.57 6.59 16.78
CA ILE A 241 -14.17 7.02 16.67
C ILE A 241 -13.71 7.69 17.97
N ASN A 242 -14.50 8.59 18.55
CA ASN A 242 -14.17 9.25 19.81
C ASN A 242 -14.08 8.25 20.97
N ASN A 243 -15.00 7.29 21.05
CA ASN A 243 -15.00 6.25 22.06
C ASN A 243 -13.78 5.32 21.92
N LEU A 244 -13.43 4.92 20.71
CA LEU A 244 -12.24 4.12 20.43
C LEU A 244 -10.96 4.90 20.75
N THR A 245 -10.89 6.17 20.38
CA THR A 245 -9.75 7.05 20.69
C THR A 245 -9.53 7.13 22.20
N ALA A 246 -10.59 7.42 22.96
CA ALA A 246 -10.50 7.49 24.42
C ALA A 246 -10.11 6.13 25.05
N PHE A 247 -10.58 5.03 24.47
CA PHE A 247 -10.21 3.69 24.93
C PHE A 247 -8.73 3.37 24.67
N PHE A 248 -8.23 3.60 23.45
CA PHE A 248 -6.85 3.29 23.07
C PHE A 248 -5.80 4.24 23.65
N ASP A 249 -6.21 5.43 24.11
CA ASP A 249 -5.38 6.32 24.91
C ASP A 249 -5.19 5.82 26.37
N SER A 250 -6.01 4.86 26.81
CA SER A 250 -5.92 4.26 28.16
C SER A 250 -4.99 3.06 28.24
N ASP A 251 -4.58 2.68 29.46
CA ASP A 251 -3.77 1.47 29.70
C ASP A 251 -4.45 0.20 29.18
N LYS A 252 -5.78 0.10 29.34
CA LYS A 252 -6.54 -1.07 28.88
C LYS A 252 -6.51 -1.19 27.36
N GLY A 253 -6.65 -0.07 26.65
CA GLY A 253 -6.55 -0.07 25.21
C GLY A 253 -5.16 -0.46 24.72
N ARG A 254 -4.09 0.02 25.38
CA ARG A 254 -2.72 -0.42 25.12
C ARG A 254 -2.52 -1.92 25.34
N GLN A 255 -3.12 -2.49 26.38
CA GLN A 255 -3.09 -3.93 26.65
C GLN A 255 -3.76 -4.74 25.52
N VAL A 256 -4.92 -4.28 25.03
CA VAL A 256 -5.60 -4.90 23.87
C VAL A 256 -4.70 -4.87 22.64
N LEU A 257 -4.09 -3.71 22.33
CA LEU A 257 -3.20 -3.58 21.17
C LEU A 257 -1.95 -4.47 21.30
N ASN A 258 -1.36 -4.58 22.49
CA ASN A 258 -0.24 -5.50 22.73
C ASN A 258 -0.63 -6.95 22.44
N TYR A 259 -1.77 -7.40 22.98
CA TYR A 259 -2.26 -8.76 22.74
C TYR A 259 -2.50 -9.04 21.26
N VAL A 260 -3.18 -8.13 20.56
CA VAL A 260 -3.46 -8.24 19.12
C VAL A 260 -2.17 -8.29 18.30
N ARG A 261 -1.20 -7.43 18.64
CA ARG A 261 0.12 -7.42 17.97
C ARG A 261 0.85 -8.75 18.14
N GLN A 262 0.99 -9.22 19.38
CA GLN A 262 1.72 -10.44 19.70
C GLN A 262 1.08 -11.67 19.03
N THR A 263 -0.25 -11.77 19.05
CA THR A 263 -0.98 -12.88 18.44
C THR A 263 -0.96 -12.82 16.91
N GLY A 264 -1.09 -11.64 16.31
CA GLY A 264 -0.94 -11.45 14.85
C GLY A 264 0.46 -11.84 14.35
N MET A 265 1.47 -11.76 15.22
CA MET A 265 2.85 -12.12 14.91
C MET A 265 3.28 -13.52 15.41
N GLU A 266 2.37 -14.33 15.95
CA GLU A 266 2.74 -15.53 16.71
C GLU A 266 3.66 -16.48 15.92
N GLN A 267 3.35 -16.73 14.64
CA GLN A 267 4.15 -17.62 13.81
C GLN A 267 5.57 -17.09 13.58
N LEU A 268 5.73 -15.77 13.45
CA LEU A 268 7.04 -15.13 13.29
C LEU A 268 7.82 -15.20 14.62
N ILE A 269 7.16 -14.92 15.73
CA ILE A 269 7.78 -14.94 17.07
C ILE A 269 8.25 -16.35 17.42
N THR A 270 7.32 -17.31 17.38
CA THR A 270 7.60 -18.71 17.75
C THR A 270 8.49 -19.41 16.73
N GLY A 271 8.36 -19.09 15.44
CA GLY A 271 9.21 -19.63 14.37
C GLY A 271 10.67 -19.21 14.46
N ASN A 272 10.95 -18.06 15.11
CA ASN A 272 12.31 -17.65 15.45
C ASN A 272 12.79 -18.22 16.80
N GLY A 273 11.95 -18.96 17.54
CA GLY A 273 12.31 -19.51 18.85
C GLY A 273 12.02 -18.56 20.01
N GLY A 274 11.26 -17.49 19.75
CA GLY A 274 10.76 -16.57 20.75
C GLY A 274 9.50 -17.07 21.46
N LYS A 275 9.03 -16.25 22.39
CA LYS A 275 7.79 -16.48 23.13
C LYS A 275 6.96 -15.21 23.06
N LEU A 276 5.64 -15.39 23.00
CA LEU A 276 4.68 -14.28 23.09
C LEU A 276 4.86 -13.57 24.42
N ASP A 277 4.96 -12.24 24.38
CA ASP A 277 5.14 -11.40 25.56
C ASP A 277 3.86 -10.60 25.85
N PHE A 278 2.81 -11.33 26.25
CA PHE A 278 1.58 -10.74 26.77
C PHE A 278 1.21 -11.38 28.12
N THR A 279 0.53 -10.61 28.95
CA THR A 279 0.09 -11.03 30.28
C THR A 279 -1.32 -11.63 30.24
N ALA A 280 -1.73 -12.34 31.30
CA ALA A 280 -3.12 -12.75 31.47
C ALA A 280 -4.09 -11.55 31.55
N ALA A 281 -3.61 -10.38 31.98
CA ALA A 281 -4.40 -9.16 31.98
C ALA A 281 -4.65 -8.65 30.55
N ASP A 282 -3.67 -8.79 29.65
CA ASP A 282 -3.81 -8.36 28.26
C ASP A 282 -4.89 -9.17 27.53
N LEU A 283 -4.86 -10.51 27.68
CA LEU A 283 -5.90 -11.40 27.18
C LEU A 283 -7.27 -11.06 27.78
N ALA A 284 -7.34 -10.84 29.09
CA ALA A 284 -8.61 -10.54 29.76
C ALA A 284 -9.22 -9.20 29.28
N GLU A 285 -8.41 -8.17 29.02
CA GLU A 285 -8.92 -6.91 28.45
C GLU A 285 -9.29 -7.06 26.98
N TYR A 286 -8.54 -7.86 26.20
CA TYR A 286 -8.92 -8.22 24.83
C TYR A 286 -10.29 -8.90 24.79
N ASP A 287 -10.50 -9.93 25.60
CA ASP A 287 -11.77 -10.68 25.69
C ASP A 287 -12.95 -9.77 26.05
N LYS A 288 -12.77 -8.85 27.01
CA LYS A 288 -13.78 -7.84 27.36
C LYS A 288 -14.08 -6.92 26.19
N PHE A 289 -13.05 -6.45 25.50
CA PHE A 289 -13.20 -5.54 24.38
C PHE A 289 -13.97 -6.21 23.23
N ILE A 290 -13.56 -7.42 22.81
CA ILE A 290 -14.22 -8.16 21.73
C ILE A 290 -15.59 -8.75 22.13
N ALA A 291 -15.95 -8.74 23.41
CA ALA A 291 -17.33 -9.06 23.82
C ALA A 291 -18.33 -7.97 23.37
N THR A 292 -17.86 -6.74 23.13
CA THR A 292 -18.70 -5.61 22.68
C THR A 292 -18.89 -5.60 21.17
N ALA A 293 -20.00 -5.04 20.69
CA ALA A 293 -20.23 -4.87 19.25
C ALA A 293 -19.19 -3.94 18.60
N LEU A 294 -18.83 -2.85 19.29
CA LEU A 294 -17.82 -1.90 18.84
C LEU A 294 -16.43 -2.53 18.77
N GLY A 295 -16.04 -3.34 19.76
CA GLY A 295 -14.74 -4.02 19.75
C GLY A 295 -14.61 -5.08 18.65
N LYS A 296 -15.66 -5.88 18.39
CA LYS A 296 -15.67 -6.81 17.24
C LYS A 296 -15.53 -6.08 15.92
N LYS A 297 -16.27 -4.99 15.76
CA LYS A 297 -16.22 -4.12 14.58
C LYS A 297 -14.82 -3.51 14.40
N PHE A 298 -14.20 -3.04 15.49
CA PHE A 298 -12.83 -2.54 15.48
C PHE A 298 -11.83 -3.61 15.05
N ILE A 299 -11.81 -4.80 15.66
CA ILE A 299 -10.83 -5.84 15.29
C ILE A 299 -10.97 -6.29 13.84
N ALA A 300 -12.22 -6.40 13.34
CA ALA A 300 -12.45 -6.72 11.93
C ALA A 300 -11.89 -5.64 11.00
N ALA A 301 -12.14 -4.37 11.30
CA ALA A 301 -11.61 -3.24 10.53
C ALA A 301 -10.08 -3.14 10.63
N TYR A 302 -9.54 -3.22 11.84
CA TYR A 302 -8.14 -3.00 12.18
C TYR A 302 -7.23 -4.06 11.56
N ILE A 303 -7.59 -5.34 11.67
CA ILE A 303 -6.75 -6.45 11.15
C ILE A 303 -7.22 -6.87 9.77
N LYS A 304 -8.41 -7.49 9.70
CA LYS A 304 -8.84 -8.23 8.51
C LYS A 304 -9.06 -7.32 7.30
N GLU A 305 -9.79 -6.22 7.46
CA GLU A 305 -10.09 -5.33 6.34
C GLU A 305 -8.85 -4.56 5.89
N THR A 306 -7.95 -4.20 6.81
CA THR A 306 -6.65 -3.60 6.48
C THR A 306 -5.76 -4.56 5.68
N GLU A 307 -5.70 -5.84 6.06
CA GLU A 307 -5.01 -6.90 5.30
C GLU A 307 -5.61 -7.09 3.90
N GLU A 308 -6.93 -7.06 3.78
CA GLU A 308 -7.62 -7.13 2.49
C GLU A 308 -7.27 -5.92 1.61
N TYR A 309 -7.16 -4.72 2.20
CA TYR A 309 -6.72 -3.52 1.51
C TYR A 309 -5.25 -3.60 1.05
N GLU A 310 -4.34 -4.04 1.92
CA GLU A 310 -2.93 -4.26 1.59
C GLU A 310 -2.79 -5.28 0.44
N ALA A 311 -3.47 -6.42 0.53
CA ALA A 311 -3.45 -7.45 -0.51
C ALA A 311 -3.98 -6.95 -1.85
N LEU A 312 -4.97 -6.05 -1.84
CA LEU A 312 -5.45 -5.38 -3.05
C LEU A 312 -4.34 -4.52 -3.67
N LYS A 313 -3.63 -3.72 -2.87
CA LYS A 313 -2.52 -2.86 -3.32
C LYS A 313 -1.35 -3.67 -3.85
N GLU A 314 -0.96 -4.73 -3.15
CA GLU A 314 0.06 -5.66 -3.60
C GLU A 314 -0.34 -6.27 -4.96
N GLY A 315 -1.59 -6.70 -5.08
CA GLY A 315 -2.15 -7.24 -6.32
C GLY A 315 -2.13 -6.24 -7.48
N GLU A 316 -2.40 -4.96 -7.23
CA GLU A 316 -2.28 -3.88 -8.22
C GLU A 316 -0.84 -3.70 -8.69
N VAL A 317 0.11 -3.66 -7.76
CA VAL A 317 1.54 -3.53 -8.09
C VAL A 317 2.01 -4.72 -8.91
N ARG A 318 1.72 -5.95 -8.48
CA ARG A 318 2.15 -7.16 -9.20
C ARG A 318 1.54 -7.29 -10.60
N ARG A 319 0.32 -6.76 -10.82
CA ARG A 319 -0.29 -6.72 -12.16
C ARG A 319 0.37 -5.70 -13.09
N ASN A 320 0.79 -4.56 -12.54
CA ASN A 320 1.25 -3.42 -13.33
C ASN A 320 2.78 -3.34 -13.47
N VAL A 321 3.51 -3.97 -12.54
CA VAL A 321 4.98 -3.94 -12.47
C VAL A 321 5.49 -5.39 -12.55
N PRO A 322 5.91 -5.86 -13.74
CA PRO A 322 6.55 -7.16 -13.86
C PRO A 322 7.80 -7.23 -12.97
N ASN A 323 7.94 -8.31 -12.20
CA ASN A 323 9.05 -8.51 -11.28
C ASN A 323 9.16 -7.38 -10.23
N ALA A 324 8.02 -6.94 -9.71
CA ALA A 324 7.93 -5.89 -8.69
C ALA A 324 8.79 -6.17 -7.44
N ASP A 325 9.10 -7.43 -7.15
CA ASP A 325 9.97 -7.83 -6.04
C ASP A 325 11.48 -7.79 -6.37
N GLY A 326 11.83 -7.49 -7.63
CA GLY A 326 13.23 -7.40 -8.07
C GLY A 326 13.93 -8.76 -8.24
N PHE A 327 13.30 -9.89 -7.91
CA PHE A 327 13.96 -11.20 -7.97
C PHE A 327 14.35 -11.63 -9.39
N ALA A 328 13.70 -11.08 -10.42
CA ALA A 328 14.14 -11.31 -11.80
C ALA A 328 15.56 -10.80 -12.09
N LEU A 329 16.14 -9.95 -11.22
CA LEU A 329 17.57 -9.62 -11.28
C LEU A 329 18.45 -10.87 -11.24
N LEU A 330 18.01 -11.92 -10.54
CA LEU A 330 18.70 -13.19 -10.39
C LEU A 330 18.60 -14.12 -11.61
N GLU A 331 17.78 -13.77 -12.61
CA GLU A 331 17.76 -14.50 -13.88
C GLU A 331 19.06 -14.30 -14.65
N SER A 332 19.57 -15.36 -15.28
CA SER A 332 20.86 -15.35 -15.98
C SER A 332 21.01 -14.22 -17.00
N ALA A 333 19.93 -13.85 -17.70
CA ALA A 333 19.95 -12.75 -18.66
C ALA A 333 20.17 -11.38 -18.00
N ASN A 334 19.56 -11.16 -16.83
CA ASN A 334 19.66 -9.90 -16.09
C ASN A 334 20.96 -9.82 -15.28
N LEU A 335 21.39 -10.92 -14.66
CA LEU A 335 22.73 -11.06 -14.07
C LEU A 335 23.83 -10.75 -15.10
N ASN A 336 23.68 -11.21 -16.34
CA ASN A 336 24.65 -10.90 -17.39
C ASN A 336 24.72 -9.41 -17.73
N LYS A 337 23.60 -8.72 -17.81
CA LYS A 337 23.58 -7.26 -17.97
C LYS A 337 24.27 -6.58 -16.78
N PHE A 338 23.97 -7.05 -15.57
CA PHE A 338 24.55 -6.55 -14.33
C PHE A 338 26.06 -6.73 -14.28
N PHE A 339 26.59 -7.92 -14.59
CA PHE A 339 28.03 -8.19 -14.67
C PHE A 339 28.73 -7.32 -15.72
N ASN A 340 28.13 -7.17 -16.90
CA ASN A 340 28.70 -6.32 -17.95
C ASN A 340 28.83 -4.87 -17.50
N LYS A 341 27.79 -4.34 -16.83
CA LYS A 341 27.81 -3.00 -16.24
C LYS A 341 28.89 -2.88 -15.16
N PHE A 342 28.93 -3.84 -14.24
CA PHE A 342 29.93 -3.87 -13.16
C PHE A 342 31.36 -3.86 -13.70
N VAL A 343 31.66 -4.68 -14.71
CA VAL A 343 32.98 -4.71 -15.37
C VAL A 343 33.28 -3.37 -16.04
N ALA A 344 32.33 -2.80 -16.79
CA ALA A 344 32.54 -1.52 -17.46
C ALA A 344 32.89 -0.38 -16.49
N GLU A 345 32.33 -0.41 -15.28
CA GLU A 345 32.52 0.62 -14.26
C GLU A 345 33.76 0.39 -13.39
N ASN A 346 34.16 -0.87 -13.16
CA ASN A 346 35.15 -1.21 -12.13
C ASN A 346 36.43 -1.89 -12.66
N TYR A 347 36.42 -2.43 -13.87
CA TYR A 347 37.59 -3.11 -14.45
C TYR A 347 38.42 -2.12 -15.27
N LYS A 348 39.47 -1.57 -14.66
CA LYS A 348 40.49 -0.78 -15.37
C LYS A 348 41.51 -1.73 -16.01
N LYS A 349 41.77 -1.54 -17.31
CA LYS A 349 42.67 -2.38 -18.11
C LYS A 349 44.12 -2.30 -17.67
#